data_AF-A0A2X2KBT7-F1
#
_entry.id   AF-A0A2X2KBT7-F1
#
_cell.length_a   1.000
_cell.length_b   1.000
_cell.length_c   1.000
_cell.angle_alpha   90.00
_cell.angle_beta   90.00
_cell.angle_gamma   90.00
#
_symmetry.space_group_name_H-M   'P 1'
#
loop_
_entity.id
_entity.type
_entity.pdbx_description
1 polymer ?
#
loop_
_entity_poly.entity_id
_entity_poly.type
_entity_poly.pdbx_seq_one_letter_code
_entity_poly.pdbx_strand_id
1 'polypeptide(L)'
;MLIGEPGVGKTAIAEGLAQAIVNNEVPETLKDKRVMSLDMGTVVAGTKYRGEFEERLKKVMEEIQQAGNVILFIDELHYFSWCWWC
;
A
#
# COMPACT_ATOMS: atom_id res chain seq x y z
N MET A 1 -9.21 -8.85 1.45
CA MET A 1 -8.28 -8.31 2.46
C MET A 1 -7.37 -9.47 2.86
N LEU A 2 -6.12 -9.51 2.35
CA LEU A 2 -5.14 -10.53 2.74
C LEU A 2 -4.45 -10.04 4.02
N ILE A 3 -4.94 -10.50 5.17
CA ILE A 3 -4.25 -10.36 6.45
C ILE A 3 -3.32 -11.58 6.53
N GLY A 4 -2.03 -11.32 6.64
CA GLY A 4 -1.03 -12.37 6.80
C GLY A 4 0.07 -11.85 7.70
N GLU A 5 0.79 -12.76 8.33
CA GLU A 5 1.89 -12.42 9.23
C GLU A 5 3.03 -11.70 8.47
N PRO A 6 3.89 -10.94 9.15
CA PRO A 6 5.09 -10.38 8.53
C PRO A 6 6.00 -11.54 8.08
N GLY A 7 6.50 -11.49 6.85
CA GLY A 7 7.47 -12.48 6.33
C GLY A 7 6.91 -13.65 5.52
N VAL A 8 5.61 -13.73 5.24
CA VAL A 8 5.01 -14.78 4.35
C VAL A 8 5.14 -14.50 2.84
N GLY A 9 5.93 -13.50 2.43
CA GLY A 9 6.18 -13.25 1.00
C GLY A 9 5.02 -12.57 0.27
N LYS A 10 4.23 -11.74 0.98
CA LYS A 10 3.15 -10.96 0.36
C LYS A 10 3.66 -9.98 -0.72
N THR A 11 4.89 -9.50 -0.56
CA THR A 11 5.62 -8.71 -1.57
C THR A 11 5.74 -9.49 -2.88
N ALA A 12 6.07 -10.79 -2.83
CA ALA A 12 6.16 -11.64 -4.02
C ALA A 12 4.80 -11.85 -4.71
N ILE A 13 3.69 -11.82 -3.95
CA ILE A 13 2.34 -11.84 -4.52
C ILE A 13 2.03 -10.53 -5.24
N ALA A 14 2.42 -9.38 -4.67
CA ALA A 14 2.25 -8.07 -5.31
C ALA A 14 3.07 -7.95 -6.60
N GLU A 15 4.32 -8.44 -6.58
CA GLU A 15 5.20 -8.51 -7.75
C GLU A 15 4.64 -9.44 -8.82
N GLY A 16 4.18 -10.64 -8.42
CA GLY A 16 3.55 -11.59 -9.34
C GLY A 16 2.27 -11.03 -9.98
N LEU A 17 1.47 -10.28 -9.21
CA LEU A 17 0.30 -9.58 -9.74
C LEU A 17 0.70 -8.47 -10.72
N ALA A 18 1.72 -7.67 -10.40
CA ALA A 18 2.21 -6.64 -11.29
C ALA A 18 2.72 -7.23 -12.63
N GLN A 19 3.45 -8.35 -12.56
CA GLN A 19 3.93 -9.06 -13.75
C GLN A 19 2.78 -9.65 -14.57
N ALA A 20 1.78 -10.24 -13.92
CA ALA A 20 0.58 -10.73 -14.59
C ALA A 20 -0.22 -9.61 -15.28
N ILE A 21 -0.31 -8.42 -14.66
CA ILE A 21 -0.95 -7.25 -15.28
C ILE A 21 -0.19 -6.83 -16.54
N VAL A 22 1.14 -6.74 -16.48
CA VAL A 22 1.99 -6.40 -17.64
C VAL A 22 1.87 -7.42 -18.76
N ASN A 23 1.80 -8.71 -18.41
CA ASN A 23 1.62 -9.80 -19.37
C ASN A 23 0.18 -9.92 -19.90
N ASN A 24 -0.76 -9.09 -19.43
CA ASN A 24 -2.20 -9.20 -19.71
C ASN A 24 -2.83 -10.54 -19.28
N GLU A 25 -2.21 -11.23 -18.32
CA GLU A 25 -2.68 -12.50 -17.74
C GLU A 25 -3.67 -12.27 -16.58
N VAL A 26 -4.38 -11.14 -16.59
CA VAL A 26 -5.36 -10.76 -15.59
C VAL A 26 -6.73 -10.46 -16.21
N PRO A 27 -7.83 -10.60 -15.45
CA PRO A 27 -9.16 -10.20 -15.89
C PRO A 27 -9.21 -8.73 -16.33
N GLU A 28 -10.13 -8.38 -17.24
CA GLU A 28 -10.29 -6.98 -17.71
C GLU A 28 -10.55 -5.99 -16.57
N THR A 29 -11.14 -6.43 -15.47
CA THR A 29 -11.34 -5.61 -14.28
C THR A 29 -10.03 -5.18 -13.60
N LEU A 30 -8.92 -5.87 -13.85
CA LEU A 30 -7.58 -5.58 -13.32
C LEU A 30 -6.60 -5.09 -14.39
N LYS A 31 -6.99 -5.13 -15.67
CA LYS A 31 -6.23 -4.51 -16.74
C LYS A 31 -6.13 -3.00 -16.51
N ASP A 32 -5.01 -2.43 -16.92
CA ASP A 32 -4.66 -1.01 -16.77
C ASP A 32 -4.58 -0.49 -15.33
N LYS A 33 -4.63 -1.39 -14.34
CA LYS A 33 -4.40 -1.03 -12.94
C LYS A 33 -2.91 -1.01 -12.61
N ARG A 34 -2.49 -0.03 -11.82
CA ARG A 34 -1.12 0.12 -11.32
C ARG A 34 -1.03 -0.45 -9.92
N VAL A 35 -0.12 -1.39 -9.70
CA VAL A 35 0.20 -1.87 -8.34
C VAL A 35 1.20 -0.92 -7.72
N MET A 36 0.89 -0.38 -6.54
CA MET A 36 1.78 0.49 -5.78
C MET A 36 1.90 -0.04 -4.36
N SER A 37 3.13 -0.16 -3.85
CA SER A 37 3.37 -0.48 -2.44
C SER A 37 3.57 0.80 -1.63
N LEU A 38 2.86 0.93 -0.52
CA LEU A 38 3.08 1.98 0.46
C LEU A 38 4.02 1.48 1.54
N ASP A 39 5.20 2.08 1.62
CA ASP A 39 6.14 1.90 2.71
C ASP A 39 5.86 2.92 3.82
N MET A 40 5.45 2.41 4.98
CA MET A 40 5.16 3.22 6.15
C MET A 40 6.43 3.85 6.73
N GLY A 41 7.60 3.21 6.58
CA GLY A 41 8.89 3.76 6.98
C GLY A 41 9.19 5.09 6.31
N THR A 42 8.89 5.21 5.01
CA THR A 42 9.04 6.46 4.25
C THR A 42 8.05 7.54 4.68
N VAL A 43 6.81 7.16 5.05
CA VAL A 43 5.80 8.12 5.54
C VAL A 43 6.15 8.64 6.94
N VAL A 44 6.71 7.79 7.79
CA VAL A 44 7.11 8.10 9.18
C VAL A 44 8.50 8.76 9.24
N ALA A 45 9.37 8.53 8.25
CA ALA A 45 10.70 9.12 8.18
C ALA A 45 10.62 10.65 8.12
N GLY A 46 11.02 11.28 9.22
CA GLY A 46 11.08 12.74 9.36
C GLY A 46 9.95 13.37 10.17
N THR A 47 8.91 12.63 10.57
CA THR A 47 7.81 13.18 11.38
C THR A 47 7.98 12.80 12.85
N LYS A 48 8.25 13.78 13.72
CA LYS A 48 8.31 13.58 15.19
C LYS A 48 6.92 13.62 15.84
N TYR A 49 5.89 14.05 15.12
CA TYR A 49 4.54 14.29 15.62
C TYR A 49 3.50 13.48 14.83
N ARG A 50 2.59 12.80 15.54
CA ARG A 50 1.53 11.96 14.96
C ARG A 50 0.63 12.70 13.95
N GLY A 51 0.35 13.98 14.17
CA GLY A 51 -0.52 14.75 13.28
C GLY A 51 0.07 14.94 11.87
N GLU A 52 1.38 15.11 11.77
CA GLU A 52 2.06 15.27 10.46
C GLU A 52 2.04 13.96 9.67
N PHE A 53 2.15 12.82 10.36
CA PHE A 53 2.00 11.50 9.78
C PHE A 53 0.59 11.30 9.19
N GLU A 54 -0.46 11.63 9.93
CA GLU A 54 -1.84 11.52 9.44
C GLU A 54 -2.10 12.42 8.22
N GLU A 55 -1.58 13.65 8.23
CA GLU A 55 -1.76 14.57 7.11
C GLU A 55 -1.06 14.07 5.83
N ARG A 56 0.16 13.52 5.96
CA ARG A 56 0.88 12.90 4.82
C ARG A 56 0.15 11.67 4.30
N LEU A 57 -0.30 10.78 5.20
CA LEU A 57 -1.05 9.58 4.82
C LEU A 57 -2.33 9.97 4.06
N LYS A 58 -3.03 11.00 4.53
CA LYS A 58 -4.26 11.48 3.90
C LYS A 58 -4.01 12.00 2.48
N LYS A 59 -2.96 12.78 2.26
CA LYS A 59 -2.57 13.25 0.91
C LYS A 59 -2.28 12.10 -0.04
N VAL A 60 -1.52 11.11 0.41
CA VAL A 60 -1.21 9.92 -0.40
C VAL A 60 -2.49 9.14 -0.75
N MET A 61 -3.41 8.97 0.21
CA MET A 61 -4.69 8.31 -0.04
C MET A 61 -5.60 9.08 -1.00
N GLU A 62 -5.60 10.42 -0.93
CA GLU A 62 -6.34 11.27 -1.86
C GLU A 62 -5.79 11.17 -3.29
N GLU A 63 -4.46 11.17 -3.47
CA GLU A 63 -3.83 10.96 -4.78
C GLU A 63 -4.18 9.59 -5.38
N ILE A 64 -4.16 8.54 -4.56
CA ILE A 64 -4.51 7.18 -4.97
C ILE A 64 -5.99 7.09 -5.36
N GLN A 65 -6.89 7.73 -4.61
CA GLN A 65 -8.31 7.80 -4.97
C GLN A 65 -8.54 8.56 -6.27
N GLN A 66 -7.85 9.67 -6.49
CA GLN A 66 -7.96 10.45 -7.73
C GLN A 66 -7.45 9.68 -8.94
N ALA A 67 -6.41 8.86 -8.78
CA ALA A 67 -5.91 8.00 -9.85
C ALA A 67 -6.95 6.94 -10.26
N GLY A 68 -7.70 6.36 -9.32
CA GLY A 68 -8.83 5.45 -9.56
C GLY A 68 -8.48 4.07 -10.16
N ASN A 69 -7.28 3.93 -10.73
CA ASN A 69 -6.74 2.70 -11.31
C ASN A 69 -5.58 2.13 -10.50
N VAL A 70 -5.50 2.40 -9.20
CA VAL A 70 -4.38 1.96 -8.35
C VAL A 70 -4.81 0.82 -7.42
N ILE A 71 -3.98 -0.23 -7.36
CA ILE A 71 -4.05 -1.29 -6.35
C ILE A 71 -2.98 -0.96 -5.32
N LEU A 72 -3.42 -0.49 -4.15
CA LEU A 72 -2.52 -0.16 -3.05
C LEU A 72 -2.20 -1.42 -2.24
N PHE A 73 -0.91 -1.70 -2.11
CA PHE A 73 -0.38 -2.75 -1.28
C PHE A 73 0.27 -2.14 -0.02
N ILE A 74 -0.13 -2.59 1.16
CA ILE A 74 0.40 -2.11 2.45
C ILE A 74 0.95 -3.34 3.17
N ASP A 75 2.28 -3.43 3.30
CA ASP A 75 2.93 -4.59 3.91
C ASP A 75 2.95 -4.49 5.45
N GLU A 76 3.18 -3.28 5.96
CA GLU A 76 3.34 -3.02 7.39
C GLU A 76 2.09 -2.43 8.04
N LEU A 77 1.07 -3.27 8.28
CA LEU A 77 0.00 -2.93 9.23
C LEU A 77 0.43 -3.10 10.71
N HIS A 78 1.69 -3.43 10.98
CA HIS A 78 2.22 -3.56 12.34
C HIS A 78 2.26 -2.22 13.08
N TYR A 79 2.45 -1.10 12.37
CA TYR A 79 2.48 0.24 12.98
C TYR A 79 1.10 0.80 13.33
N PHE A 80 0.04 0.32 12.67
CA PHE A 80 -1.31 0.84 12.84
C PHE A 80 -1.85 0.55 14.26
N SER A 81 -1.49 -0.59 14.84
CA SER A 81 -1.89 -0.94 16.22
C SER A 81 -1.11 -0.20 17.30
N TRP A 82 0.12 0.24 17.02
CA TRP A 82 0.99 0.87 18.03
C TRP A 82 0.84 2.40 18.07
N CYS A 83 0.48 3.04 16.95
CA CYS A 83 0.30 4.49 16.88
C CYS A 83 -1.09 4.96 17.35
N TRP A 84 -2.11 4.08 17.33
CA TRP A 84 -3.47 4.38 17.81
C TRP A 84 -3.72 3.99 19.28
N TRP A 85 -2.78 3.29 19.93
CA TRP A 85 -2.92 2.74 21.30
C TRP A 85 -1.84 3.26 22.26
N CYS A 86 -1.47 4.53 22.11
CA CYS A 86 -0.75 5.33 23.11
C CYS A 86 -1.37 6.72 23.16
#